data_AF-A0A3D1BY71-F1
#
_entry.id   AF-A0A3D1BY71-F1
#
_cell.length_a   1.000
_cell.length_b   1.000
_cell.length_c   1.000
_cell.angle_alpha   90.00
_cell.angle_beta   90.00
_cell.angle_gamma   90.00
#
_symmetry.space_group_name_H-M   'P 1'
#
loop_
_entity.id
_entity.type
_entity.pdbx_description
1 polymer ?
#
loop_
_entity_poly.entity_id
_entity_poly.type
_entity_poly.pdbx_seq_one_letter_code
_entity_poly.pdbx_strand_id
1 'polypeptide(L)'
;IITDVGSTKTDVIESAKQILGSHYSQFIGGHPIAGSEKHGAVAAHIDLFKNKNVILTPDQETSLEAKEKIGTLWKNAGAIVSNMSHSDHDKIFSTISHLPHLLAFSLVDMITQRTNANELLKFAASGFKDFTRIAASSPEMWKDITLANKKFILEDIKHFENQIKLLKEAIEHEDAKKILALFENASKTRNEWSH
;
A
#
# COMPACT_ATOMS: atom_id res chain seq x y z
N ILE A 1 1.49 -11.51 24.90
CA ILE A 1 1.88 -10.58 23.82
C ILE A 1 1.07 -10.96 22.61
N ILE A 2 0.39 -10.00 22.00
CA ILE A 2 -0.43 -10.18 20.80
C ILE A 2 0.14 -9.28 19.72
N THR A 3 0.19 -9.76 18.47
CA THR A 3 0.62 -8.98 17.30
C THR A 3 -0.24 -9.35 16.12
N ASP A 4 -0.28 -8.50 15.10
CA ASP A 4 -0.91 -8.78 13.82
C ASP A 4 0.10 -8.65 12.65
N VAL A 5 -0.40 -8.83 11.43
CA VAL A 5 0.33 -8.68 10.15
C VAL A 5 -0.48 -7.89 9.11
N GLY A 6 -1.53 -7.17 9.53
CA GLY A 6 -2.48 -6.50 8.64
C GLY A 6 -1.87 -5.34 7.85
N SER A 7 -2.50 -4.97 6.74
CA SER A 7 -2.03 -3.88 5.88
C SER A 7 -2.50 -2.49 6.30
N THR A 8 -3.43 -2.40 7.26
CA THR A 8 -3.88 -1.18 7.94
C THR A 8 -3.62 -1.31 9.44
N LYS A 9 -3.47 -0.18 10.14
CA LYS A 9 -3.05 -0.18 11.55
C LYS A 9 -3.97 0.58 12.49
N THR A 10 -4.67 1.61 12.03
CA THR A 10 -5.55 2.40 12.90
C THR A 10 -6.75 1.58 13.37
N ASP A 11 -7.42 0.87 12.47
CA ASP A 11 -8.62 0.07 12.76
C ASP A 11 -8.33 -1.09 13.73
N VAL A 12 -7.22 -1.81 13.53
CA VAL A 12 -6.83 -2.91 14.41
C VAL A 12 -6.38 -2.41 15.78
N ILE A 13 -5.73 -1.25 15.87
CA ILE A 13 -5.37 -0.65 17.15
C ILE A 13 -6.60 -0.18 17.92
N GLU A 14 -7.54 0.50 17.27
CA GLU A 14 -8.79 0.91 17.89
C GLU A 14 -9.57 -0.31 18.42
N SER A 15 -9.66 -1.37 17.62
CA SER A 15 -10.27 -2.63 18.01
C SER A 15 -9.54 -3.28 19.19
N ALA A 16 -8.21 -3.31 19.16
CA ALA A 16 -7.39 -3.87 20.24
C ALA A 16 -7.56 -3.09 21.54
N LYS A 17 -7.59 -1.76 21.51
CA LYS A 17 -7.85 -0.92 22.70
C LYS A 17 -9.21 -1.24 23.32
N GLN A 18 -10.24 -1.32 22.48
CA GLN A 18 -11.61 -1.60 22.93
C GLN A 18 -11.75 -3.00 23.53
N ILE A 19 -11.17 -4.02 22.90
CA ILE A 19 -11.39 -5.43 23.24
C ILE A 19 -10.45 -5.88 24.36
N LEU A 20 -9.18 -5.47 24.34
CA LEU A 20 -8.18 -5.93 25.31
C LEU A 20 -8.22 -5.13 26.60
N GLY A 21 -8.76 -3.90 26.59
CA GLY A 21 -8.89 -3.06 27.78
C GLY A 21 -7.56 -2.91 28.53
N SER A 22 -7.52 -3.34 29.79
CA SER A 22 -6.31 -3.30 30.63
C SER A 22 -5.12 -4.09 30.08
N HIS A 23 -5.36 -5.02 29.15
CA HIS A 23 -4.33 -5.84 28.51
C HIS A 23 -3.79 -5.23 27.20
N TYR A 24 -4.30 -4.06 26.77
CA TYR A 24 -3.88 -3.42 25.51
C TYR A 24 -2.36 -3.20 25.43
N SER A 25 -1.70 -2.91 26.55
CA SER A 25 -0.25 -2.74 26.63
C SER A 25 0.56 -3.94 26.10
N GLN A 26 -0.06 -5.11 25.94
CA GLN A 26 0.55 -6.33 25.41
C GLN A 26 0.35 -6.52 23.90
N PHE A 27 -0.37 -5.62 23.23
CA PHE A 27 -0.62 -5.62 21.78
C PHE A 27 0.41 -4.76 21.03
N ILE A 28 0.92 -5.27 19.91
CA ILE A 28 1.82 -4.55 19.01
C ILE A 28 1.33 -4.75 17.59
N GLY A 29 0.86 -3.67 16.95
CA GLY A 29 0.53 -3.72 15.54
C GLY A 29 1.78 -3.96 14.69
N GLY A 30 1.66 -4.83 13.68
CA GLY A 30 2.75 -5.21 12.77
C GLY A 30 2.30 -5.23 11.32
N HIS A 31 3.16 -4.81 10.41
CA HIS A 31 2.94 -4.93 8.96
C HIS A 31 4.25 -5.36 8.26
N PRO A 32 4.38 -6.64 7.88
CA PRO A 32 5.47 -7.10 7.03
C PRO A 32 5.27 -6.65 5.58
N ILE A 33 6.18 -5.83 5.07
CA ILE A 33 6.17 -5.32 3.68
C ILE A 33 6.83 -6.36 2.77
N ALA A 34 6.19 -7.52 2.69
CA ALA A 34 6.73 -8.72 2.04
C ALA A 34 5.70 -9.41 1.12
N GLY A 35 4.57 -8.76 0.84
CA GLY A 35 3.51 -9.33 0.02
C GLY A 35 3.89 -9.52 -1.45
N SER A 36 3.27 -10.51 -2.08
CA SER A 36 3.21 -10.68 -3.53
C SER A 36 1.75 -10.68 -3.97
N GLU A 37 1.48 -10.65 -5.28
CA GLU A 37 0.13 -10.88 -5.81
C GLU A 37 -0.40 -12.32 -5.59
N LYS A 38 0.41 -13.21 -5.01
CA LYS A 38 0.02 -14.59 -4.66
C LYS A 38 -0.52 -14.67 -3.24
N HIS A 39 -1.54 -15.49 -3.04
CA HIS A 39 -2.29 -15.59 -1.79
C HIS A 39 -2.45 -17.05 -1.35
N GLY A 40 -2.80 -17.25 -0.07
CA GLY A 40 -3.03 -18.58 0.52
C GLY A 40 -1.75 -19.27 1.01
N ALA A 41 -1.92 -20.35 1.80
CA ALA A 41 -0.82 -21.06 2.44
C ALA A 41 0.20 -21.65 1.45
N VAL A 42 -0.24 -21.98 0.23
CA VAL A 42 0.64 -22.49 -0.84
C VAL A 42 1.64 -21.46 -1.37
N ALA A 43 1.39 -20.17 -1.12
CA ALA A 43 2.31 -19.09 -1.47
C ALA A 43 3.37 -18.81 -0.37
N ALA A 44 3.32 -19.55 0.75
CA ALA A 44 4.28 -19.38 1.83
C ALA A 44 5.71 -19.74 1.40
N HIS A 45 6.68 -18.93 1.82
CA HIS A 45 8.09 -19.13 1.52
C HIS A 45 8.91 -18.88 2.79
N ILE A 46 9.95 -19.68 3.03
CA ILE A 46 10.77 -19.61 4.24
C ILE A 46 11.47 -18.26 4.41
N ASP A 47 11.99 -17.71 3.30
CA ASP A 47 12.68 -16.42 3.27
C ASP A 47 11.75 -15.22 2.96
N LEU A 48 10.43 -15.36 3.12
CA LEU A 48 9.47 -14.32 2.71
C LEU A 48 9.82 -12.93 3.27
N PHE A 49 10.28 -12.88 4.52
CA PHE A 49 10.56 -11.64 5.24
C PHE A 49 12.02 -11.19 5.20
N LYS A 50 12.91 -11.98 4.59
CA LYS A 50 14.35 -11.71 4.58
C LYS A 50 14.65 -10.41 3.81
N ASN A 51 15.36 -9.50 4.47
CA ASN A 51 15.67 -8.15 3.98
C ASN A 51 14.43 -7.33 3.60
N LYS A 52 13.26 -7.68 4.13
CA LYS A 52 12.01 -6.91 3.96
C LYS A 52 11.77 -6.04 5.18
N ASN A 53 11.18 -4.88 4.95
CA ASN A 53 10.76 -4.02 6.04
C ASN A 53 9.59 -4.66 6.79
N VAL A 54 9.64 -4.63 8.11
CA VAL A 54 8.48 -4.85 8.97
C VAL A 54 8.30 -3.60 9.79
N ILE A 55 7.09 -3.06 9.74
CA ILE A 55 6.74 -1.86 10.48
C ILE A 55 5.95 -2.27 11.70
N LEU A 56 6.42 -1.86 12.87
CA LEU A 56 5.70 -1.97 14.12
C LEU A 56 5.08 -0.62 14.47
N THR A 57 3.91 -0.64 15.08
CA THR A 57 3.19 0.57 15.47
C THR A 57 2.92 0.64 16.98
N PRO A 58 3.99 0.68 17.82
CA PRO A 58 3.82 0.88 19.25
C PRO A 58 3.34 2.30 19.53
N ASP A 59 2.55 2.46 20.58
CA ASP A 59 2.14 3.76 21.15
C ASP A 59 2.64 3.94 22.59
N GLN A 60 2.19 4.99 23.28
CA GLN A 60 2.63 5.31 24.63
C GLN A 60 2.19 4.27 25.69
N GLU A 61 1.14 3.51 25.43
CA GLU A 61 0.62 2.49 26.34
C GLU A 61 1.28 1.12 26.10
N THR A 62 1.96 0.97 24.96
CA THR A 62 2.61 -0.28 24.56
C THR A 62 3.78 -0.62 25.49
N SER A 63 3.81 -1.84 26.01
CA SER A 63 4.90 -2.36 26.83
C SER A 63 6.22 -2.42 26.05
N LEU A 64 7.28 -1.88 26.66
CA LEU A 64 8.64 -1.96 26.10
C LEU A 64 9.10 -3.41 25.91
N GLU A 65 8.82 -4.27 26.89
CA GLU A 65 9.15 -5.70 26.82
C GLU A 65 8.45 -6.38 25.63
N ALA A 66 7.18 -6.05 25.41
CA ALA A 66 6.39 -6.62 24.33
C ALA A 66 6.90 -6.15 22.96
N LYS A 67 7.22 -4.85 22.83
CA LYS A 67 7.87 -4.27 21.64
C LYS A 67 9.21 -4.94 21.33
N GLU A 68 10.07 -5.14 22.33
CA GLU A 68 11.38 -5.76 22.16
C GLU A 68 11.28 -7.22 21.71
N LYS A 69 10.36 -7.99 22.31
CA LYS A 69 10.12 -9.39 21.94
C LYS A 69 9.61 -9.52 20.51
N ILE A 70 8.62 -8.71 20.09
CA ILE A 70 8.11 -8.73 18.72
C ILE A 70 9.16 -8.23 17.72
N GLY A 71 9.91 -7.17 18.07
CA GLY A 71 11.01 -6.70 17.23
C GLY A 71 12.10 -7.76 17.04
N THR A 72 12.44 -8.51 18.09
CA THR A 72 13.42 -9.60 18.01
C THR A 72 12.91 -10.76 17.16
N LEU A 73 11.62 -11.11 17.28
CA LEU A 73 10.97 -12.13 16.44
C LEU A 73 11.13 -11.80 14.96
N TRP A 74 10.83 -10.57 14.55
CA TRP A 74 10.95 -10.16 13.14
C TRP A 74 12.40 -10.10 12.65
N LYS A 75 13.33 -9.62 13.49
CA LYS A 75 14.77 -9.64 13.16
C LYS A 75 15.30 -11.06 12.97
N ASN A 76 14.85 -12.01 13.79
CA ASN A 76 15.22 -13.41 13.65
C ASN A 76 14.66 -14.05 12.37
N ALA A 77 13.54 -13.53 11.85
CA ALA A 77 13.02 -13.87 10.53
C ALA A 77 13.74 -13.16 9.36
N GLY A 78 14.81 -12.41 9.65
CA GLY A 78 15.61 -11.69 8.65
C GLY A 78 15.04 -10.35 8.22
N ALA A 79 14.00 -9.84 8.89
CA ALA A 79 13.39 -8.56 8.54
C ALA A 79 14.15 -7.35 9.10
N ILE A 80 13.98 -6.20 8.43
CA ILE A 80 14.41 -4.89 8.89
C ILE A 80 13.25 -4.25 9.65
N VAL A 81 13.38 -4.10 10.96
CA VAL A 81 12.30 -3.58 11.81
C VAL A 81 12.37 -2.07 11.93
N SER A 82 11.27 -1.39 11.60
CA SER A 82 11.06 0.04 11.78
C SER A 82 9.84 0.30 12.66
N ASN A 83 9.78 1.46 13.31
CA ASN A 83 8.63 1.87 14.12
C ASN A 83 8.03 3.19 13.58
N MET A 84 6.71 3.33 13.61
CA MET A 84 6.01 4.60 13.37
C MET A 84 4.66 4.60 14.09
N SER A 85 3.97 5.75 14.12
CA SER A 85 2.59 5.77 14.61
C SER A 85 1.66 5.03 13.64
N HIS A 86 0.55 4.48 14.13
CA HIS A 86 -0.43 3.81 13.26
C HIS A 86 -1.09 4.76 12.26
N SER A 87 -1.28 6.03 12.63
CA SER A 87 -1.82 7.04 11.73
C SER A 87 -0.82 7.38 10.62
N ASP A 88 0.47 7.51 10.93
CA ASP A 88 1.50 7.76 9.91
C ASP A 88 1.65 6.57 8.98
N HIS A 89 1.58 5.35 9.53
CA HIS A 89 1.54 4.13 8.73
C HIS A 89 0.41 4.19 7.70
N ASP A 90 -0.83 4.36 8.14
CA ASP A 90 -1.98 4.32 7.23
C ASP A 90 -1.95 5.46 6.21
N LYS A 91 -1.46 6.64 6.60
CA LYS A 91 -1.25 7.75 5.67
C LYS A 91 -0.21 7.42 4.61
N ILE A 92 0.96 6.91 5.00
CA ILE A 92 2.05 6.55 4.08
C ILE A 92 1.58 5.46 3.11
N PHE A 93 1.03 4.36 3.63
CA PHE A 93 0.60 3.22 2.81
C PHE A 93 -0.63 3.51 1.96
N SER A 94 -1.48 4.46 2.36
CA SER A 94 -2.51 4.99 1.48
C SER A 94 -1.90 5.48 0.17
N THR A 95 -0.86 6.33 0.23
CA THR A 95 -0.26 6.93 -0.94
C THR A 95 0.59 5.95 -1.74
N ILE A 96 1.46 5.17 -1.08
CA ILE A 96 2.48 4.35 -1.77
C ILE A 96 2.04 2.92 -2.07
N SER A 97 0.88 2.48 -1.56
CA SER A 97 0.37 1.11 -1.75
C SER A 97 -1.10 1.10 -2.14
N HIS A 98 -2.00 1.68 -1.34
CA HIS A 98 -3.43 1.50 -1.54
C HIS A 98 -3.94 2.21 -2.79
N LEU A 99 -3.66 3.51 -2.92
CA LEU A 99 -4.02 4.27 -4.10
C LEU A 99 -3.51 3.60 -5.40
N PRO A 100 -2.23 3.18 -5.52
CA PRO A 100 -1.75 2.42 -6.68
C PRO A 100 -2.60 1.18 -7.01
N HIS A 101 -3.01 0.38 -6.02
CA HIS A 101 -3.86 -0.78 -6.26
C HIS A 101 -5.25 -0.39 -6.78
N LEU A 102 -5.87 0.63 -6.18
CA LEU A 102 -7.18 1.13 -6.62
C LEU A 102 -7.13 1.67 -8.05
N LEU A 103 -6.06 2.38 -8.41
CA LEU A 103 -5.85 2.87 -9.77
C LEU A 103 -5.64 1.72 -10.76
N ALA A 104 -4.89 0.68 -10.38
CA ALA A 104 -4.71 -0.50 -11.23
C ALA A 104 -6.03 -1.25 -11.44
N PHE A 105 -6.82 -1.47 -10.38
CA PHE A 105 -8.16 -2.07 -10.50
C PHE A 105 -9.07 -1.25 -11.41
N SER A 106 -9.14 0.06 -11.20
CA SER A 106 -9.96 0.97 -12.00
C SER A 106 -9.56 1.00 -13.47
N LEU A 107 -8.25 1.01 -13.76
CA LEU A 107 -7.75 1.01 -15.14
C LEU A 107 -8.10 -0.29 -15.88
N VAL A 108 -7.95 -1.45 -15.21
CA VAL A 108 -8.31 -2.74 -15.80
C VAL A 108 -9.83 -2.81 -16.01
N ASP A 109 -10.62 -2.41 -15.02
CA ASP A 109 -12.09 -2.41 -15.11
C ASP A 109 -12.58 -1.52 -16.25
N MET A 110 -12.01 -0.31 -16.41
CA MET A 110 -12.30 0.59 -17.53
C MET A 110 -12.12 -0.09 -18.90
N ILE A 111 -11.09 -0.92 -19.07
CA ILE A 111 -10.87 -1.66 -20.33
C ILE A 111 -11.98 -2.67 -20.57
N THR A 112 -12.44 -3.38 -19.53
CA THR A 112 -13.52 -4.38 -19.67
C THR A 112 -14.83 -3.78 -20.16
N GLN A 113 -15.06 -2.50 -19.87
CA GLN A 113 -16.25 -1.76 -20.29
C GLN A 113 -16.19 -1.28 -21.76
N ARG A 114 -15.05 -1.48 -22.46
CA ARG A 114 -14.88 -1.09 -23.87
C ARG A 114 -15.38 -2.18 -24.81
N THR A 115 -16.02 -1.77 -25.89
CA THR A 115 -16.49 -2.69 -26.94
C THR A 115 -15.34 -3.47 -27.60
N ASN A 116 -14.12 -2.93 -27.60
CA ASN A 116 -12.93 -3.56 -28.15
C ASN A 116 -11.94 -4.08 -27.08
N ALA A 117 -12.43 -4.45 -25.88
CA ALA A 117 -11.60 -4.91 -24.76
C ALA A 117 -10.58 -6.02 -25.15
N ASN A 118 -11.03 -7.05 -25.90
CA ASN A 118 -10.17 -8.15 -26.33
C ASN A 118 -9.01 -7.68 -27.21
N GLU A 119 -9.25 -6.68 -28.06
CA GLU A 119 -8.21 -6.10 -28.92
C GLU A 119 -7.21 -5.28 -28.09
N LEU A 120 -7.71 -4.45 -27.16
CA LEU A 120 -6.85 -3.68 -26.24
C LEU A 120 -5.94 -4.61 -25.43
N LEU A 121 -6.49 -5.69 -24.87
CA LEU A 121 -5.72 -6.67 -24.09
C LEU A 121 -4.75 -7.48 -24.96
N LYS A 122 -5.10 -7.76 -26.23
CA LYS A 122 -4.20 -8.43 -27.18
C LYS A 122 -2.94 -7.61 -27.46
N PHE A 123 -3.06 -6.28 -27.51
CA PHE A 123 -1.93 -5.37 -27.73
C PHE A 123 -1.28 -4.85 -26.44
N ALA A 124 -1.73 -5.32 -25.27
CA ALA A 124 -1.13 -4.95 -23.99
C ALA A 124 0.31 -5.48 -23.88
N ALA A 125 1.27 -4.55 -23.95
CA ALA A 125 2.70 -4.84 -23.83
C ALA A 125 3.15 -5.02 -22.37
N SER A 126 4.44 -5.32 -22.18
CA SER A 126 5.05 -5.54 -20.85
C SER A 126 4.80 -4.38 -19.88
N GLY A 127 4.92 -3.14 -20.34
CA GLY A 127 4.69 -1.97 -19.48
C GLY A 127 3.27 -1.89 -18.90
N PHE A 128 2.25 -2.26 -19.69
CA PHE A 128 0.88 -2.34 -19.19
C PHE A 128 0.73 -3.49 -18.18
N LYS A 129 1.25 -4.68 -18.51
CA LYS A 129 1.22 -5.85 -17.61
C LYS A 129 1.88 -5.56 -16.27
N ASP A 130 3.01 -4.86 -16.27
CA ASP A 130 3.72 -4.50 -15.04
C ASP A 130 2.94 -3.47 -14.23
N PHE A 131 2.40 -2.44 -14.88
CA PHE A 131 1.59 -1.41 -14.23
C PHE A 131 0.32 -1.99 -13.58
N THR A 132 -0.34 -2.93 -14.27
CA THR A 132 -1.59 -3.54 -13.79
C THR A 132 -1.39 -4.87 -13.06
N ARG A 133 -0.15 -5.33 -12.83
CA ARG A 133 0.12 -6.62 -12.15
C ARG A 133 -0.61 -6.72 -10.82
N ILE A 134 -0.64 -5.63 -10.07
CA ILE A 134 -1.26 -5.57 -8.74
C ILE A 134 -2.80 -5.63 -8.75
N ALA A 135 -3.44 -5.42 -9.91
CA ALA A 135 -4.88 -5.64 -10.08
C ALA A 135 -5.25 -7.14 -10.08
N ALA A 136 -4.27 -8.05 -10.13
CA ALA A 136 -4.49 -9.49 -9.92
C ALA A 136 -4.58 -9.88 -8.44
N SER A 137 -4.46 -8.92 -7.51
CA SER A 137 -4.53 -9.18 -6.07
C SER A 137 -5.93 -9.57 -5.60
N SER A 138 -6.05 -10.15 -4.40
CA SER A 138 -7.33 -10.57 -3.83
C SER A 138 -8.33 -9.41 -3.72
N PRO A 139 -9.49 -9.47 -4.42
CA PRO A 139 -10.50 -8.41 -4.35
C PRO A 139 -11.10 -8.26 -2.94
N GLU A 140 -11.28 -9.36 -2.22
CA GLU A 140 -11.85 -9.36 -0.86
C GLU A 140 -10.93 -8.60 0.11
N MET A 141 -9.63 -8.90 0.06
CA MET A 141 -8.62 -8.23 0.90
C MET A 141 -8.55 -6.74 0.59
N TRP A 142 -8.53 -6.36 -0.70
CA TRP A 142 -8.44 -4.96 -1.10
C TRP A 142 -9.71 -4.16 -0.81
N LYS A 143 -10.89 -4.80 -0.85
CA LYS A 143 -12.13 -4.21 -0.35
C LYS A 143 -12.02 -3.90 1.15
N ASP A 144 -11.51 -4.82 1.97
CA ASP A 144 -11.34 -4.60 3.41
C ASP A 144 -10.30 -3.50 3.72
N ILE A 145 -9.14 -3.53 3.06
CA ILE A 145 -8.10 -2.46 3.17
C ILE A 145 -8.69 -1.10 2.81
N THR A 146 -9.50 -1.04 1.74
CA THR A 146 -10.12 0.21 1.27
C THR A 146 -11.08 0.78 2.31
N LEU A 147 -11.90 -0.08 2.93
CA LEU A 147 -12.84 0.35 3.97
C LEU A 147 -12.12 0.77 5.25
N ALA A 148 -11.12 0.00 5.68
CA ALA A 148 -10.34 0.28 6.89
C ALA A 148 -9.52 1.58 6.76
N ASN A 149 -8.99 1.89 5.57
CA ASN A 149 -8.19 3.09 5.33
C ASN A 149 -8.90 4.18 4.51
N LYS A 150 -10.24 4.17 4.52
CA LYS A 150 -11.08 5.03 3.67
C LYS A 150 -10.71 6.52 3.73
N LYS A 151 -10.44 7.04 4.92
CA LYS A 151 -10.17 8.47 5.14
C LYS A 151 -8.96 8.94 4.31
N PHE A 152 -7.81 8.26 4.47
CA PHE A 152 -6.58 8.64 3.79
C PHE A 152 -6.64 8.32 2.29
N ILE A 153 -7.31 7.21 1.92
CA ILE A 153 -7.50 6.85 0.50
C ILE A 153 -8.31 7.93 -0.24
N LEU A 154 -9.39 8.46 0.34
CA LEU A 154 -10.17 9.51 -0.30
C LEU A 154 -9.39 10.82 -0.45
N GLU A 155 -8.53 11.15 0.50
CA GLU A 155 -7.61 12.30 0.41
C GLU A 155 -6.63 12.11 -0.76
N ASP A 156 -6.01 10.93 -0.86
CA ASP A 156 -5.07 10.59 -1.94
C ASP A 156 -5.75 10.53 -3.31
N ILE A 157 -6.97 10.00 -3.41
CA ILE A 157 -7.77 10.02 -4.65
C ILE A 157 -7.98 11.46 -5.10
N LYS A 158 -8.38 12.37 -4.21
CA LYS A 158 -8.57 13.78 -4.55
C LYS A 158 -7.27 14.44 -5.03
N HIS A 159 -6.14 14.11 -4.41
CA HIS A 159 -4.83 14.58 -4.88
C HIS A 159 -4.51 14.06 -6.28
N PHE A 160 -4.78 12.79 -6.55
CA PHE A 160 -4.55 12.17 -7.86
C PHE A 160 -5.49 12.72 -8.94
N GLU A 161 -6.78 12.92 -8.64
CA GLU A 161 -7.75 13.55 -9.53
C GLU A 161 -7.27 14.93 -9.99
N ASN A 162 -6.71 15.72 -9.08
CA ASN A 162 -6.13 17.02 -9.43
C ASN A 162 -4.93 16.89 -10.37
N GLN A 163 -4.07 15.86 -10.20
CA GLN A 163 -2.96 15.62 -11.13
C GLN A 163 -3.47 15.24 -12.53
N ILE A 164 -4.47 14.37 -12.62
CA ILE A 164 -5.09 13.99 -13.90
C ILE A 164 -5.76 15.20 -14.55
N LYS A 165 -6.44 16.03 -13.77
CA LYS A 165 -7.06 17.27 -14.26
C LYS A 165 -6.02 18.21 -14.88
N LEU A 166 -4.90 18.46 -14.19
CA LEU A 166 -3.82 19.30 -14.70
C LEU A 166 -3.22 18.76 -16.00
N LEU A 167 -3.00 17.45 -16.08
CA LEU A 167 -2.50 16.80 -17.30
C LEU A 167 -3.50 16.91 -18.45
N LYS A 168 -4.79 16.65 -18.16
CA LYS A 168 -5.89 16.77 -19.13
C LYS A 168 -5.96 18.19 -19.70
N GLU A 169 -5.97 19.21 -18.83
CA GLU A 169 -6.01 20.61 -19.25
C GLU A 169 -4.80 20.96 -20.14
N ALA A 170 -3.59 20.50 -19.78
CA ALA A 170 -2.40 20.74 -20.59
C ALA A 170 -2.49 20.08 -21.98
N ILE A 171 -3.09 18.89 -22.08
CA ILE A 171 -3.34 18.20 -23.37
C ILE A 171 -4.39 18.96 -24.19
N GLU A 172 -5.51 19.36 -23.59
CA GLU A 172 -6.60 20.07 -24.28
C GLU A 172 -6.14 21.41 -24.88
N HIS A 173 -5.15 22.06 -24.27
CA HIS A 173 -4.58 23.32 -24.75
C HIS A 173 -3.30 23.14 -25.58
N GLU A 174 -2.89 21.90 -25.85
CA GLU A 174 -1.62 21.58 -26.52
C GLU A 174 -0.39 22.26 -25.88
N ASP A 175 -0.41 22.45 -24.56
CA ASP A 175 0.65 23.12 -23.80
C ASP A 175 1.83 22.17 -23.58
N ALA A 176 2.63 22.01 -24.63
CA ALA A 176 3.80 21.13 -24.65
C ALA A 176 4.80 21.42 -23.51
N LYS A 177 4.94 22.70 -23.11
CA LYS A 177 5.85 23.09 -22.03
C LYS A 177 5.34 22.57 -20.69
N LYS A 178 4.03 22.71 -20.43
CA LYS A 178 3.44 22.21 -19.19
C LYS A 178 3.43 20.69 -19.13
N ILE A 179 3.14 20.02 -20.24
CA ILE A 179 3.23 18.55 -20.33
C ILE A 179 4.65 18.09 -19.98
N LEU A 180 5.68 18.70 -20.60
CA LEU A 180 7.07 18.35 -20.33
C LEU A 180 7.43 18.57 -18.86
N ALA A 181 7.07 19.72 -18.29
CA ALA A 181 7.38 20.03 -16.89
C ALA A 181 6.74 19.02 -15.90
N LEU A 182 5.50 18.59 -16.15
CA LEU A 182 4.84 17.55 -15.35
C LEU A 182 5.61 16.22 -15.41
N PHE A 183 6.08 15.82 -16.59
CA PHE A 183 6.81 14.57 -16.78
C PHE A 183 8.24 14.61 -16.24
N GLU A 184 8.94 15.73 -16.40
CA GLU A 184 10.31 15.92 -15.88
C GLU A 184 10.35 15.81 -14.36
N ASN A 185 9.38 16.40 -13.66
CA ASN A 185 9.29 16.29 -12.22
C ASN A 185 9.13 14.83 -11.77
N ALA A 186 8.19 14.10 -12.39
CA ALA A 186 7.97 12.68 -12.08
C ALA A 186 9.20 11.81 -12.42
N SER A 187 9.80 12.03 -13.58
CA SER A 187 10.99 11.30 -14.05
C SER A 187 12.19 11.53 -13.13
N LYS A 188 12.46 12.79 -12.75
CA LYS A 188 13.54 13.15 -11.84
C LYS A 188 13.39 12.43 -10.49
N THR A 189 12.23 12.56 -9.84
CA THR A 189 11.98 11.92 -8.55
C THR A 189 12.14 10.39 -8.64
N ARG A 190 11.65 9.77 -9.71
CA ARG A 190 11.76 8.32 -9.89
C ARG A 190 13.21 7.84 -10.08
N ASN A 191 14.03 8.62 -10.78
CA ASN A 191 15.43 8.28 -11.04
C ASN A 191 16.34 8.53 -9.84
N GLU A 192 16.03 9.53 -9.01
CA GLU A 192 16.76 9.81 -7.77
C GLU A 192 16.44 8.79 -6.66
N TRP A 193 15.29 8.13 -6.74
CA TRP A 193 14.90 7.07 -5.80
C TRP A 193 15.79 5.82 -5.98
N SER A 194 16.85 5.77 -5.18
CA SER A 194 17.82 4.67 -5.10
C SER A 194 17.44 3.72 -3.95
N HIS A 195 17.35 2.41 -4.23
CA HIS A 195 17.19 1.36 -3.21
C HIS A 195 18.49 1.09 -2.46
#